data_AF-A0AB73ALA4-F1
#
_entry.id   AF-A0AB73ALA4-F1
#
_cell.length_a   1.000
_cell.length_b   1.000
_cell.length_c   1.000
_cell.angle_alpha   90.00
_cell.angle_beta   90.00
_cell.angle_gamma   90.00
#
_symmetry.space_group_name_H-M   'P 1'
#
loop_
_entity.id
_entity.type
_entity.pdbx_description
1 polymer ?
#
loop_
_entity_poly.entity_id
_entity_poly.type
_entity_poly.pdbx_seq_one_letter_code
_entity_poly.pdbx_strand_id
1 'polypeptide(L)'
;MLTLVSPACEVKPRKDYINHFRQSKPLEGIHFTSFAQEMLEKRSRRKSAHYAAVYDAIIKHVDNFSREYDCDIFTNSVTAEFLDDFIIYLENCGLRHNTIVGYIQKLQSLIRRASQYNYAVDTTYDEIDMKEEPTNAIFLSMNEITRIYYYKFAKQDKRKAKERIRDLFVIGCLTALRYSDYSTLTQDNLQGCFIVKRTRKTNVDVKVPAHDYVKEIFEKYDGDIPTGLCIQHFNKYLKVIMREIGLTDKVSYSFTQGGKLHTVTKEKWELISSHTARRSAATNMYLTGRMKTLEIMKLTGHRSEHNFFRYIRLTGDDTARSISGDMFFRK
;
A
#
# COMPACT_ATOMS: atom_id res chain seq x y z
N MET A 1 55.93 0.45 -52.98
CA MET A 1 54.77 0.04 -52.16
C MET A 1 54.79 0.88 -50.89
N LEU A 2 54.10 2.02 -50.89
CA LEU A 2 53.99 2.90 -49.71
C LEU A 2 52.78 2.45 -48.90
N THR A 3 53.04 1.91 -47.71
CA THR A 3 52.06 1.51 -46.71
C THR A 3 51.42 2.74 -46.07
N LEU A 4 50.11 2.86 -46.23
CA LEU A 4 49.27 3.83 -45.51
C LEU A 4 49.19 3.43 -44.02
N VAL A 5 49.90 4.16 -43.16
CA VAL A 5 49.68 4.09 -41.71
C VAL A 5 48.46 4.94 -41.38
N SER A 6 47.37 4.29 -40.98
CA SER A 6 46.19 4.98 -40.43
C SER A 6 46.55 5.64 -39.10
N PRO A 7 46.19 6.91 -38.87
CA PRO A 7 46.45 7.55 -37.58
C PRO A 7 45.60 6.88 -36.50
N ALA A 8 46.27 6.49 -35.42
CA ALA A 8 45.63 5.93 -34.23
C ALA A 8 44.57 6.92 -33.72
N CYS A 9 43.34 6.45 -33.56
CA CYS A 9 42.24 7.21 -32.98
C CYS A 9 42.59 7.48 -31.51
N GLU A 10 43.00 8.71 -31.19
CA GLU A 10 43.24 9.15 -29.81
C GLU A 10 41.91 9.08 -29.04
N VAL A 11 41.75 8.02 -28.26
CA VAL A 11 40.64 7.88 -27.32
C VAL A 11 40.86 8.88 -26.20
N LYS A 12 40.16 10.03 -26.25
CA LYS A 12 40.14 10.99 -25.15
C LYS A 12 39.80 10.26 -23.84
N PRO A 13 40.60 10.42 -22.76
CA PRO A 13 40.28 9.79 -21.49
C PRO A 13 38.92 10.29 -21.02
N ARG A 14 38.01 9.34 -20.74
CA ARG A 14 36.70 9.68 -20.17
C ARG A 14 36.94 10.31 -18.80
N LYS A 15 36.27 11.42 -18.52
CA LYS A 15 36.32 12.02 -17.18
C LYS A 15 35.78 11.00 -16.18
N ASP A 16 36.56 10.75 -15.14
CA ASP A 16 36.07 9.97 -14.00
C ASP A 16 34.86 10.68 -13.39
N TYR A 17 33.87 9.89 -12.98
CA TYR A 17 32.74 10.42 -12.25
C TYR A 17 33.20 10.83 -10.85
N ILE A 18 33.35 12.14 -10.64
CA ILE A 18 33.71 12.69 -9.34
C ILE A 18 32.47 12.65 -8.44
N ASN A 19 32.55 11.86 -7.38
CA ASN A 19 31.52 11.86 -6.35
C ASN A 19 31.68 13.13 -5.50
N HIS A 20 30.94 14.19 -5.85
CA HIS A 20 31.03 15.52 -5.24
C HIS A 20 30.78 15.56 -3.72
N PHE A 21 30.31 14.46 -3.13
CA PHE A 21 29.97 14.37 -1.72
C PHE A 21 31.08 13.79 -0.83
N ARG A 22 32.18 13.24 -1.37
CA ARG A 22 33.28 12.73 -0.53
C ARG A 22 34.29 13.85 -0.23
N GLN A 23 33.88 14.83 0.56
CA GLN A 23 34.82 15.78 1.18
C GLN A 23 35.52 15.11 2.38
N SER A 24 36.70 15.59 2.77
CA SER A 24 37.49 14.99 3.87
C SER A 24 36.84 15.16 5.25
N LYS A 25 35.94 16.13 5.41
CA LYS A 25 35.15 16.35 6.63
C LYS A 25 33.65 16.36 6.30
N PRO A 26 32.79 15.86 7.19
CA PRO A 26 31.34 15.97 7.03
C PRO A 26 30.86 17.43 7.02
N LEU A 27 29.79 17.70 6.27
CA LEU A 27 29.12 19.01 6.26
C LEU A 27 28.29 19.19 7.55
N GLU A 28 28.58 20.25 8.30
CA GLU A 28 27.94 20.57 9.59
C GLU A 28 27.02 21.80 9.47
N GLY A 29 26.13 21.99 10.45
CA GLY A 29 25.26 23.18 10.53
C GLY A 29 24.13 23.25 9.50
N ILE A 30 23.75 22.11 8.92
CA ILE A 30 22.68 22.04 7.92
C ILE A 30 21.35 21.70 8.60
N HIS A 31 20.34 22.57 8.44
CA HIS A 31 18.99 22.29 8.92
C HIS A 31 18.44 21.02 8.27
N PHE A 32 17.84 20.16 9.08
CA PHE A 32 17.31 18.88 8.63
C PHE A 32 16.22 19.05 7.56
N THR A 33 15.34 20.03 7.73
CA THR A 33 14.23 20.27 6.79
C THR A 33 14.71 20.78 5.44
N SER A 34 15.74 21.64 5.41
CA SER A 34 16.40 22.06 4.17
C SER A 34 17.03 20.88 3.43
N PHE A 35 17.75 20.02 4.14
CA PHE A 35 18.30 18.78 3.55
C PHE A 35 17.19 17.87 3.01
N ALA A 36 16.11 17.68 3.76
CA ALA A 36 14.99 16.84 3.35
C ALA A 36 14.31 17.36 2.06
N GLN A 37 14.11 18.68 1.95
CA GLN A 37 13.57 19.34 0.75
C GLN A 37 14.49 19.13 -0.45
N GLU A 38 15.80 19.38 -0.32
CA GLU A 38 16.77 19.16 -1.39
C GLU A 38 16.76 17.70 -1.88
N MET A 39 16.67 16.75 -0.94
CA MET A 39 16.56 15.32 -1.27
C MET A 39 15.26 14.98 -1.99
N LEU A 40 14.16 15.66 -1.65
CA LEU A 40 12.88 15.50 -2.33
C LEU A 40 12.95 16.01 -3.76
N GLU A 41 13.47 17.22 -3.97
CA GLU A 41 13.59 17.82 -5.30
C GLU A 41 14.43 16.96 -6.24
N LYS A 42 15.59 16.49 -5.77
CA LYS A 42 16.47 15.56 -6.51
C LYS A 42 15.79 14.23 -6.88
N ARG A 43 14.73 13.84 -6.17
CA ARG A 43 14.04 12.56 -6.34
C ARG A 43 12.64 12.68 -6.92
N SER A 44 12.06 13.87 -6.94
CA SER A 44 10.73 14.19 -7.47
C SER A 44 10.53 13.60 -8.87
N ARG A 45 11.54 13.69 -9.74
CA ARG A 45 11.52 13.15 -11.11
C ARG A 45 11.47 11.61 -11.20
N ARG A 46 11.90 10.89 -10.17
CA ARG A 46 12.04 9.42 -10.16
C ARG A 46 11.02 8.72 -9.26
N LYS A 47 10.20 9.46 -8.53
CA LYS A 47 9.28 8.93 -7.51
C LYS A 47 7.87 9.47 -7.74
N SER A 48 6.89 8.79 -7.15
CA SER A 48 5.48 9.16 -7.32
C SER A 48 5.15 10.44 -6.56
N ALA A 49 4.10 11.16 -6.99
CA ALA A 49 3.60 12.33 -6.26
C ALA A 49 3.23 12.01 -4.79
N HIS A 50 2.71 10.80 -4.54
CA HIS A 50 2.42 10.33 -3.18
C HIS A 50 3.67 10.21 -2.31
N TYR A 51 4.82 9.85 -2.89
CA TYR A 51 6.09 9.81 -2.16
C TYR A 51 6.42 11.21 -1.63
N ALA A 52 6.36 12.25 -2.48
CA ALA A 52 6.64 13.62 -2.07
C ALA A 52 5.71 14.10 -0.94
N ALA A 53 4.39 13.90 -1.11
CA ALA A 53 3.40 14.34 -0.12
C ALA A 53 3.62 13.77 1.29
N VAL A 54 4.15 12.55 1.42
CA VAL A 54 4.46 11.96 2.73
C VAL A 54 5.63 12.66 3.40
N TYR A 55 6.68 13.00 2.65
CA TYR A 55 7.81 13.74 3.22
C TYR A 55 7.47 15.19 3.49
N ASP A 56 6.64 15.83 2.67
CA ASP A 56 6.14 17.18 2.96
C ASP A 56 5.39 17.22 4.30
N ALA A 57 4.63 16.16 4.62
CA ALA A 57 3.98 16.05 5.93
C ALA A 57 4.99 15.90 7.08
N ILE A 58 6.04 15.10 6.90
CA ILE A 58 7.11 14.95 7.90
C ILE A 58 7.83 16.28 8.12
N ILE A 59 8.22 16.98 7.04
CA ILE A 59 8.88 18.28 7.09
C ILE A 59 8.01 19.29 7.86
N LYS A 60 6.70 19.34 7.58
CA LYS A 60 5.77 20.21 8.32
C LYS A 60 5.73 19.89 9.81
N HIS A 61 5.73 18.61 10.20
CA HIS A 61 5.76 18.24 11.61
C HIS A 61 7.08 18.62 12.28
N VAL A 62 8.22 18.47 11.59
CA VAL A 62 9.53 18.90 12.10
C VAL A 62 9.58 20.42 12.25
N ASP A 63 9.11 21.18 11.25
CA ASP A 63 9.04 22.64 11.33
C ASP A 63 8.11 23.12 12.47
N ASN A 64 6.98 22.43 12.68
CA ASN A 64 6.07 22.75 13.77
C ASN A 64 6.68 22.44 15.14
N PHE A 65 7.37 21.30 15.28
CA PHE A 65 8.12 20.97 16.49
C PHE A 65 9.18 22.04 16.79
N SER A 66 9.98 22.42 15.78
CA SER A 66 11.00 23.47 15.89
C SER A 66 10.41 24.79 16.39
N ARG A 67 9.23 25.20 15.90
CA ARG A 67 8.54 26.43 16.36
C ARG A 67 7.94 26.30 17.77
N GLU A 68 7.43 25.13 18.13
CA GLU A 68 6.77 24.91 19.42
C GLU A 68 7.78 24.86 20.57
N TYR A 69 8.93 24.24 20.34
CA TYR A 69 10.01 24.09 21.32
C TYR A 69 11.16 25.11 21.15
N ASP A 70 10.99 26.08 20.24
CA ASP A 70 11.97 27.13 19.91
C ASP A 70 13.41 26.59 19.73
N CYS A 71 13.54 25.56 18.88
CA CYS A 71 14.78 24.84 18.68
C CYS A 71 15.12 24.62 17.21
N ASP A 72 16.41 24.76 16.88
CA ASP A 72 16.92 24.47 15.55
C ASP A 72 17.29 23.00 15.41
N ILE A 73 16.74 22.34 14.39
CA ILE A 73 16.97 20.90 14.16
C ILE A 73 17.94 20.74 12.99
N PHE A 74 19.18 20.42 13.31
CA PHE A 74 20.23 20.11 12.32
C PHE A 74 20.31 18.62 12.03
N THR A 75 21.00 18.23 10.94
CA THR A 75 21.21 16.82 10.58
C THR A 75 21.95 16.02 11.67
N ASN A 76 22.82 16.67 12.44
CA ASN A 76 23.54 16.10 13.58
C ASN A 76 22.80 16.23 14.92
N SER A 77 21.69 16.98 14.97
CA SER A 77 20.85 17.12 16.18
C SER A 77 19.79 16.02 16.28
N VAL A 78 19.63 15.19 15.25
CA VAL A 78 18.67 14.09 15.26
C VAL A 78 19.30 12.89 15.97
N THR A 79 19.19 12.89 17.30
CA THR A 79 19.63 11.82 18.21
C THR A 79 18.45 10.89 18.57
N ALA A 80 18.73 9.82 19.33
CA ALA A 80 17.67 9.02 19.95
C ALA A 80 16.75 9.87 20.84
N GLU A 81 17.31 10.74 21.68
CA GLU A 81 16.55 11.64 22.56
C GLU A 81 15.60 12.55 21.77
N PHE A 82 16.08 13.19 20.71
CA PHE A 82 15.22 13.99 19.84
C PHE A 82 14.07 13.18 19.25
N LEU A 83 14.33 11.94 18.84
CA LEU A 83 13.29 11.10 18.26
C LEU A 83 12.24 10.68 19.29
N ASP A 84 12.62 10.43 20.54
CA ASP A 84 11.68 10.15 21.64
C ASP A 84 10.77 11.37 21.91
N ASP A 85 11.36 12.56 22.01
CA ASP A 85 10.60 13.82 22.17
C ASP A 85 9.69 14.07 20.96
N PHE A 86 10.18 13.80 19.77
CA PHE A 86 9.41 13.95 18.54
C PHE A 86 8.25 12.95 18.47
N ILE A 87 8.43 11.71 18.95
CA ILE A 87 7.34 10.73 19.07
C ILE A 87 6.26 11.26 20.01
N ILE A 88 6.63 11.74 21.20
CA ILE A 88 5.69 12.32 22.18
C ILE A 88 4.92 13.50 21.57
N TYR A 89 5.62 14.38 20.86
CA TYR A 89 4.99 15.48 20.12
C TYR A 89 3.96 14.98 19.08
N LEU A 90 4.31 13.97 18.28
CA LEU A 90 3.40 13.41 17.27
C LEU A 90 2.18 12.72 17.92
N GLU A 91 2.36 12.12 19.10
CA GLU A 91 1.25 11.60 19.90
C GLU A 91 0.35 12.73 20.42
N ASN A 92 0.92 13.82 20.93
CA ASN A 92 0.17 15.01 21.37
C ASN A 92 -0.60 15.67 20.21
N CYS A 93 -0.08 15.59 18.97
CA CYS A 93 -0.81 15.96 17.75
C CYS A 93 -1.98 15.02 17.43
N GLY A 94 -2.20 13.95 18.20
CA GLY A 94 -3.30 13.00 18.04
C GLY A 94 -3.12 12.06 16.84
N LEU A 95 -1.88 11.81 16.39
CA LEU A 95 -1.62 10.89 15.28
C LEU A 95 -1.84 9.42 15.70
N ARG A 96 -2.11 8.57 14.71
CA ARG A 96 -2.19 7.11 14.90
C ARG A 96 -0.78 6.52 15.04
N HIS A 97 -0.62 5.53 15.90
CA HIS A 97 0.67 4.84 16.13
C HIS A 97 1.36 4.41 14.83
N ASN A 98 0.68 3.68 13.95
CA ASN A 98 1.27 3.25 12.67
C ASN A 98 1.68 4.41 11.74
N THR A 99 1.05 5.58 11.88
CA THR A 99 1.48 6.78 11.15
C THR A 99 2.79 7.32 11.73
N ILE A 100 2.91 7.37 13.06
CA ILE A 100 4.12 7.77 13.79
C ILE A 100 5.28 6.85 13.41
N VAL A 101 5.10 5.53 13.54
CA VAL A 101 6.11 4.52 13.12
C VAL A 101 6.56 4.78 11.67
N GLY A 102 5.59 5.02 10.77
CA GLY A 102 5.87 5.31 9.38
C GLY A 102 6.63 6.63 9.14
N TYR A 103 6.46 7.63 9.99
CA TYR A 103 7.20 8.89 9.93
C TYR A 103 8.62 8.72 10.48
N ILE A 104 8.77 8.10 11.65
CA ILE A 104 10.07 7.84 12.28
C ILE A 104 10.98 7.01 11.36
N GLN A 105 10.48 5.91 10.80
CA GLN A 105 11.26 5.09 9.86
C GLN A 105 11.72 5.86 8.61
N LYS A 106 10.91 6.81 8.12
CA LYS A 106 11.25 7.66 6.96
C LYS A 106 12.25 8.75 7.34
N LEU A 107 12.15 9.28 8.55
CA LEU A 107 13.08 10.24 9.12
C LEU A 107 14.45 9.59 9.32
N GLN A 108 14.53 8.42 9.97
CA GLN A 108 15.75 7.61 10.07
C GLN A 108 16.34 7.30 8.69
N SER A 109 15.49 6.96 7.71
CA SER A 109 15.91 6.76 6.32
C SER A 109 16.48 8.03 5.66
N LEU A 110 16.05 9.23 6.04
CA LEU A 110 16.64 10.49 5.57
C LEU A 110 17.99 10.75 6.22
N ILE A 111 18.11 10.55 7.53
CA ILE A 111 19.38 10.72 8.25
C ILE A 111 20.45 9.74 7.77
N ARG A 112 20.08 8.46 7.59
CA ARG A 112 20.97 7.47 6.97
C ARG A 112 21.46 7.91 5.60
N ARG A 113 20.62 8.62 4.84
CA ARG A 113 21.03 9.20 3.56
C ARG A 113 21.92 10.42 3.74
N ALA A 114 21.64 11.29 4.69
CA ALA A 114 22.50 12.44 5.01
C ALA A 114 23.95 11.96 5.28
N SER A 115 24.10 10.90 6.08
CA SER A 115 25.39 10.22 6.28
C SER A 115 26.04 9.78 4.96
N GLN A 116 25.29 9.15 4.05
CA GLN A 116 25.79 8.72 2.73
C GLN A 116 26.22 9.87 1.81
N TYR A 117 25.63 11.06 1.99
CA TYR A 117 26.04 12.29 1.29
C TYR A 117 27.08 13.10 2.09
N ASN A 118 27.68 12.50 3.13
CA ASN A 118 28.72 13.11 3.95
C ASN A 118 28.28 14.36 4.72
N TYR A 119 27.01 14.40 5.13
CA TYR A 119 26.55 15.35 6.14
C TYR A 119 26.85 14.79 7.54
N ALA A 120 27.14 15.67 8.49
CA ALA A 120 27.27 15.30 9.89
C ALA A 120 25.93 14.78 10.42
N VAL A 121 25.95 13.59 11.00
CA VAL A 121 24.80 12.96 11.64
C VAL A 121 25.25 12.34 12.95
N ASP A 122 24.34 12.29 13.91
CA ASP A 122 24.52 11.42 15.07
C ASP A 122 24.27 9.95 14.65
N THR A 123 24.78 8.96 15.38
CA THR A 123 24.58 7.53 15.08
C THR A 123 23.44 6.90 15.86
N THR A 124 23.00 7.52 16.96
CA THR A 124 21.96 6.99 17.88
C THR A 124 20.55 7.02 17.26
N TYR A 125 20.33 7.75 16.16
CA TYR A 125 19.03 7.80 15.48
C TYR A 125 18.48 6.40 15.08
N ASP A 126 19.34 5.40 14.90
CA ASP A 126 18.97 4.04 14.49
C ASP A 126 18.69 3.10 15.68
N GLU A 127 18.82 3.59 16.93
CA GLU A 127 18.57 2.81 18.14
C GLU A 127 17.07 2.63 18.43
N ILE A 128 16.23 3.54 17.93
CA ILE A 128 14.78 3.45 18.10
C ILE A 128 14.18 2.46 17.09
N ASP A 129 13.69 1.34 17.60
CA ASP A 129 12.91 0.35 16.85
C ASP A 129 11.43 0.38 17.24
N MET A 130 10.61 1.07 16.44
CA MET A 130 9.16 1.04 16.60
C MET A 130 8.51 0.02 15.66
N LYS A 131 7.55 -0.75 16.18
CA LYS A 131 6.81 -1.76 15.43
C LYS A 131 5.40 -1.28 15.10
N GLU A 132 4.96 -1.57 13.87
CA GLU A 132 3.58 -1.33 13.46
C GLU A 132 2.62 -2.27 14.21
N GLU A 133 1.51 -1.72 14.70
CA GLU A 133 0.37 -2.47 15.19
C GLU A 133 -0.34 -3.20 14.04
N PRO A 134 -0.90 -4.40 14.29
CA PRO A 134 -1.71 -5.10 13.31
C PRO A 134 -2.90 -4.23 12.90
N THR A 135 -3.03 -4.02 11.59
CA THR A 135 -4.13 -3.22 11.05
C THR A 135 -5.44 -3.99 11.13
N ASN A 136 -6.50 -3.39 11.66
CA ASN A 136 -7.80 -4.06 11.79
C ASN A 136 -8.61 -3.94 10.50
N ALA A 137 -8.34 -4.86 9.58
CA ALA A 137 -8.97 -4.91 8.28
C ALA A 137 -9.89 -6.13 8.17
N ILE A 138 -11.06 -5.92 7.56
CA ILE A 138 -12.00 -7.00 7.26
C ILE A 138 -11.75 -7.62 5.89
N PHE A 139 -12.32 -8.81 5.70
CA PHE A 139 -12.50 -9.47 4.42
C PHE A 139 -13.97 -9.91 4.26
N LEU A 140 -14.34 -10.28 3.04
CA LEU A 140 -15.65 -10.83 2.70
C LEU A 140 -15.48 -12.31 2.37
N SER A 141 -16.29 -13.15 3.01
CA SER A 141 -16.41 -14.57 2.68
C SER A 141 -16.99 -14.75 1.27
N MET A 142 -16.80 -15.94 0.68
CA MET A 142 -17.42 -16.25 -0.61
C MET A 142 -18.95 -16.15 -0.55
N ASN A 143 -19.59 -16.55 0.55
CA ASN A 143 -21.04 -16.42 0.72
C ASN A 143 -21.50 -14.95 0.67
N GLU A 144 -20.74 -14.04 1.30
CA GLU A 144 -21.03 -12.60 1.23
C GLU A 144 -20.80 -12.05 -0.18
N ILE A 145 -19.74 -12.47 -0.87
CA ILE A 145 -19.48 -12.07 -2.26
C ILE A 145 -20.62 -12.54 -3.17
N THR A 146 -21.10 -13.77 -3.01
CA THR A 146 -22.23 -14.32 -3.75
C THR A 146 -23.53 -13.57 -3.44
N ARG A 147 -23.79 -13.25 -2.16
CA ARG A 147 -24.93 -12.42 -1.76
C ARG A 147 -24.85 -11.03 -2.40
N ILE A 148 -23.68 -10.41 -2.42
CA ILE A 148 -23.46 -9.13 -3.10
C ILE A 148 -23.79 -9.29 -4.58
N TYR A 149 -23.25 -10.29 -5.27
CA TYR A 149 -23.45 -10.51 -6.70
C TYR A 149 -24.93 -10.62 -7.10
N TYR A 150 -25.71 -11.44 -6.38
CA TYR A 150 -27.12 -11.69 -6.72
C TYR A 150 -28.06 -10.58 -6.26
N TYR A 151 -27.64 -9.67 -5.38
CA TYR A 151 -28.52 -8.65 -4.81
C TYR A 151 -29.15 -7.76 -5.88
N LYS A 152 -30.48 -7.78 -6.01
CA LYS A 152 -31.22 -6.91 -6.94
C LYS A 152 -31.68 -5.65 -6.21
N PHE A 153 -31.27 -4.49 -6.73
CA PHE A 153 -31.65 -3.21 -6.15
C PHE A 153 -33.07 -2.84 -6.58
N ALA A 154 -33.94 -2.54 -5.63
CA ALA A 154 -35.33 -2.16 -5.91
C ALA A 154 -35.47 -0.76 -6.55
N LYS A 155 -34.57 0.18 -6.20
CA LYS A 155 -34.57 1.56 -6.73
C LYS A 155 -33.21 1.91 -7.31
N GLN A 156 -33.15 2.13 -8.62
CA GLN A 156 -31.94 2.52 -9.34
C GLN A 156 -32.21 3.61 -10.38
N ASP A 157 -31.17 4.38 -10.65
CA ASP A 157 -31.13 5.34 -11.74
C ASP A 157 -31.09 4.62 -13.10
N LYS A 158 -31.48 5.33 -14.18
CA LYS A 158 -31.47 4.77 -15.56
C LYS A 158 -30.11 4.21 -15.97
N ARG A 159 -29.00 4.73 -15.42
CA ARG A 159 -27.62 4.28 -15.73
C ARG A 159 -27.17 3.10 -14.87
N LYS A 160 -28.03 2.60 -13.98
CA LYS A 160 -27.79 1.47 -13.06
C LYS A 160 -26.46 1.62 -12.29
N ALA A 161 -26.15 2.82 -11.80
CA ALA A 161 -24.84 3.13 -11.23
C ALA A 161 -24.47 2.21 -10.04
N LYS A 162 -25.45 1.88 -9.18
CA LYS A 162 -25.24 0.95 -8.05
C LYS A 162 -24.87 -0.45 -8.52
N GLU A 163 -25.53 -0.95 -9.56
CA GLU A 163 -25.25 -2.26 -10.15
C GLU A 163 -23.84 -2.32 -10.75
N ARG A 164 -23.47 -1.28 -11.50
CA ARG A 164 -22.15 -1.14 -12.10
C ARG A 164 -21.03 -1.16 -11.05
N ILE A 165 -21.21 -0.45 -9.93
CA ILE A 165 -20.23 -0.39 -8.83
C ILE A 165 -20.14 -1.74 -8.11
N ARG A 166 -21.28 -2.38 -7.84
CA ARG A 166 -21.37 -3.72 -7.24
C ARG A 166 -20.61 -4.74 -8.09
N ASP A 167 -20.87 -4.77 -9.39
CA ASP A 167 -20.25 -5.73 -10.31
C ASP A 167 -18.74 -5.50 -10.43
N LEU A 168 -18.31 -4.24 -10.53
CA LEU A 168 -16.90 -3.89 -10.52
C LEU A 168 -16.20 -4.33 -9.22
N PHE A 169 -16.88 -4.19 -8.08
CA PHE A 169 -16.35 -4.64 -6.79
C PHE A 169 -16.24 -6.18 -6.72
N VAL A 170 -17.22 -6.91 -7.25
CA VAL A 170 -17.20 -8.38 -7.35
C VAL A 170 -16.03 -8.84 -8.21
N ILE A 171 -15.78 -8.20 -9.36
CA ILE A 171 -14.58 -8.47 -10.18
C ILE A 171 -13.30 -8.34 -9.34
N GLY A 172 -13.17 -7.26 -8.55
CA GLY A 172 -12.04 -7.09 -7.65
C GLY A 172 -11.90 -8.21 -6.61
N CYS A 173 -13.03 -8.71 -6.08
CA CYS A 173 -13.08 -9.78 -5.08
C CYS A 173 -12.66 -11.15 -5.65
N LEU A 174 -12.78 -11.34 -6.96
CA LEU A 174 -12.55 -12.62 -7.62
C LEU A 174 -11.28 -12.65 -8.48
N THR A 175 -10.64 -11.49 -8.70
CA THR A 175 -9.38 -11.38 -9.48
C THR A 175 -8.17 -11.04 -8.63
N ALA A 176 -8.37 -10.63 -7.36
CA ALA A 176 -7.33 -10.14 -6.45
C ALA A 176 -6.51 -8.93 -6.97
N LEU A 177 -6.96 -8.27 -8.04
CA LEU A 177 -6.33 -7.08 -8.59
C LEU A 177 -6.52 -5.87 -7.66
N ARG A 178 -5.66 -4.86 -7.79
CA ARG A 178 -5.89 -3.57 -7.10
C ARG A 178 -6.96 -2.78 -7.85
N TYR A 179 -7.64 -1.86 -7.17
CA TYR A 179 -8.64 -0.99 -7.79
C TYR A 179 -8.13 -0.33 -9.07
N SER A 180 -6.93 0.25 -9.02
CA SER A 180 -6.28 0.89 -10.16
C SER A 180 -6.09 -0.01 -11.39
N ASP A 181 -6.08 -1.33 -11.18
CA ASP A 181 -5.91 -2.33 -12.22
C ASP A 181 -7.28 -2.85 -12.68
N TYR A 182 -8.16 -3.30 -11.76
CA TYR A 182 -9.48 -3.83 -12.14
C TYR A 182 -10.47 -2.78 -12.65
N SER A 183 -10.35 -1.52 -12.21
CA SER A 183 -11.19 -0.41 -12.70
C SER A 183 -10.85 0.02 -14.12
N THR A 184 -9.93 -0.67 -14.77
CA THR A 184 -9.42 -0.37 -16.12
C THR A 184 -9.35 -1.64 -16.97
N LEU A 185 -10.03 -2.71 -16.54
CA LEU A 185 -10.14 -3.92 -17.36
C LEU A 185 -11.01 -3.63 -18.57
N THR A 186 -10.58 -4.13 -19.71
CA THR A 186 -11.29 -4.11 -20.98
C THR A 186 -11.51 -5.53 -21.47
N GLN A 187 -12.33 -5.70 -22.51
CA GLN A 187 -12.54 -6.98 -23.18
C GLN A 187 -11.22 -7.69 -23.53
N ASP A 188 -10.21 -6.97 -24.03
CA ASP A 188 -8.89 -7.52 -24.39
C ASP A 188 -8.13 -8.16 -23.22
N ASN A 189 -8.49 -7.81 -21.98
CA ASN A 189 -7.90 -8.39 -20.80
C ASN A 189 -8.47 -9.78 -20.48
N LEU A 190 -9.65 -10.14 -21.01
CA LEU A 190 -10.20 -11.49 -20.89
C LEU A 190 -9.75 -12.33 -22.10
N GLN A 191 -8.76 -13.19 -21.87
CA GLN A 191 -8.15 -14.03 -22.89
C GLN A 191 -8.45 -15.50 -22.57
N GLY A 192 -9.45 -16.06 -23.26
CA GLY A 192 -10.01 -17.37 -22.96
C GLY A 192 -10.55 -17.42 -21.52
N CYS A 193 -9.99 -18.29 -20.68
CA CYS A 193 -10.40 -18.43 -19.29
C CYS A 193 -9.59 -17.58 -18.30
N PHE A 194 -8.80 -16.60 -18.76
CA PHE A 194 -7.88 -15.85 -17.92
C PHE A 194 -8.03 -14.34 -18.06
N ILE A 195 -7.89 -13.64 -16.94
CA ILE A 195 -7.65 -12.20 -16.90
C ILE A 195 -6.14 -11.95 -16.98
N VAL A 196 -5.70 -11.27 -18.03
CA VAL A 196 -4.30 -10.87 -18.26
C VAL A 196 -4.19 -9.36 -18.11
N LYS A 197 -3.37 -8.90 -17.15
CA LYS A 197 -3.19 -7.47 -16.88
C LYS A 197 -1.77 -7.15 -16.45
N ARG A 198 -1.22 -6.09 -17.03
CA ARG A 198 0.00 -5.46 -16.52
C ARG A 198 -0.33 -4.53 -15.36
N THR A 199 0.16 -4.85 -14.17
CA THR A 199 -0.16 -4.10 -12.94
C THR A 199 0.50 -2.72 -12.91
N ARG A 200 -0.27 -1.66 -12.62
CA ARG A 200 0.25 -0.28 -12.62
C ARG A 200 1.33 -0.02 -11.57
N LYS A 201 1.13 -0.55 -10.36
CA LYS A 201 2.02 -0.26 -9.22
C LYS A 201 3.37 -0.96 -9.28
N THR A 202 3.37 -2.20 -9.75
CA THR A 202 4.54 -3.09 -9.72
C THR A 202 5.14 -3.36 -11.08
N ASN A 203 4.45 -2.96 -12.17
CA ASN A 203 4.83 -3.19 -13.55
C ASN A 203 5.09 -4.66 -13.88
N VAL A 204 4.29 -5.55 -13.28
CA VAL A 204 4.35 -7.00 -13.44
C VAL A 204 3.09 -7.47 -14.17
N ASP A 205 3.26 -8.37 -15.14
CA ASP A 205 2.16 -9.04 -15.81
C ASP A 205 1.60 -10.14 -14.92
N VAL A 206 0.31 -10.03 -14.59
CA VAL A 206 -0.42 -11.04 -13.83
C VAL A 206 -1.43 -11.71 -14.74
N LYS A 207 -1.51 -13.04 -14.63
CA LYS A 207 -2.46 -13.89 -15.34
C LYS A 207 -3.26 -14.65 -14.29
N VAL A 208 -4.55 -14.31 -14.16
CA VAL A 208 -5.44 -14.83 -13.11
C VAL A 208 -6.57 -15.62 -13.76
N PRO A 209 -6.90 -16.84 -13.30
CA PRO A 209 -8.09 -17.55 -13.77
C PRO A 209 -9.35 -16.71 -13.57
N ALA A 210 -10.18 -16.59 -14.60
CA ALA A 210 -11.45 -15.87 -14.52
C ALA A 210 -12.50 -16.76 -13.86
N HIS A 211 -12.97 -16.35 -12.67
CA HIS A 211 -14.12 -16.98 -12.00
C HIS A 211 -15.38 -16.84 -12.88
N ASP A 212 -16.33 -17.77 -12.78
CA ASP A 212 -17.51 -17.77 -13.65
C ASP A 212 -18.37 -16.51 -13.49
N TYR A 213 -18.60 -16.03 -12.27
CA TYR A 213 -19.19 -14.70 -12.03
C TYR A 213 -18.45 -13.55 -12.72
N VAL A 214 -17.12 -13.63 -12.88
CA VAL A 214 -16.38 -12.60 -13.64
C VAL A 214 -16.76 -12.69 -15.11
N LYS A 215 -16.79 -13.90 -15.69
CA LYS A 215 -17.20 -14.11 -17.08
C LYS A 215 -18.63 -13.63 -17.34
N GLU A 216 -19.56 -13.96 -16.45
CA GLU A 216 -20.96 -13.51 -16.52
C GLU A 216 -21.06 -11.97 -16.49
N ILE A 217 -20.26 -11.30 -15.66
CA ILE A 217 -20.22 -9.84 -15.62
C ILE A 217 -19.66 -9.26 -16.93
N PHE A 218 -18.59 -9.85 -17.47
CA PHE A 218 -18.04 -9.42 -18.77
C PHE A 218 -19.08 -9.55 -19.89
N GLU A 219 -19.78 -10.69 -19.95
CA GLU A 219 -20.84 -10.93 -20.93
C GLU A 219 -22.00 -9.95 -20.77
N LYS A 220 -22.44 -9.70 -19.53
CA LYS A 220 -23.50 -8.73 -19.22
C LYS A 220 -23.22 -7.31 -19.75
N TYR A 221 -21.95 -6.93 -19.85
CA TYR A 221 -21.52 -5.60 -20.30
C TYR A 221 -20.91 -5.64 -21.71
N ASP A 222 -21.06 -6.73 -22.46
CA ASP A 222 -20.47 -6.91 -23.80
C ASP A 222 -18.96 -6.59 -23.83
N GLY A 223 -18.25 -6.87 -22.73
CA GLY A 223 -16.83 -6.56 -22.54
C GLY A 223 -16.50 -5.13 -22.09
N ASP A 224 -17.45 -4.19 -22.07
CA ASP A 224 -17.28 -2.81 -21.57
C ASP A 224 -17.62 -2.68 -20.08
N ILE A 225 -16.74 -3.24 -19.24
CA ILE A 225 -16.90 -3.21 -17.79
C ILE A 225 -16.99 -1.76 -17.30
N PRO A 226 -17.77 -1.45 -16.24
CA PRO A 226 -17.78 -0.13 -15.63
C PRO A 226 -16.38 0.38 -15.25
N THR A 227 -15.95 1.47 -15.88
CA THR A 227 -14.65 2.14 -15.60
C THR A 227 -14.83 3.63 -15.28
N GLY A 228 -13.73 4.32 -14.98
CA GLY A 228 -13.67 5.79 -14.93
C GLY A 228 -14.01 6.45 -13.59
N LEU A 229 -14.46 5.71 -12.57
CA LEU A 229 -14.66 6.27 -11.25
C LEU A 229 -13.33 6.48 -10.51
N CYS A 230 -13.13 7.66 -9.93
CA CYS A 230 -12.04 7.84 -8.99
C CYS A 230 -12.28 6.99 -7.73
N ILE A 231 -11.19 6.54 -7.10
CA ILE A 231 -11.24 5.61 -5.97
C ILE A 231 -12.04 6.17 -4.78
N GLN A 232 -11.98 7.49 -4.57
CA GLN A 232 -12.70 8.17 -3.50
C GLN A 232 -14.22 8.08 -3.69
N HIS A 233 -14.71 8.37 -4.89
CA HIS A 233 -16.14 8.25 -5.21
C HIS A 233 -16.57 6.78 -5.19
N PHE A 234 -15.78 5.88 -5.78
CA PHE A 234 -16.07 4.45 -5.73
C PHE A 234 -16.24 3.96 -4.29
N ASN A 235 -15.31 4.28 -3.39
CA ASN A 235 -15.40 3.89 -1.98
C ASN A 235 -16.61 4.51 -1.27
N LYS A 236 -16.93 5.77 -1.55
CA LYS A 236 -18.11 6.44 -0.96
C LYS A 236 -19.40 5.73 -1.34
N TYR A 237 -19.61 5.46 -2.63
CA TYR A 237 -20.80 4.77 -3.11
C TYR A 237 -20.84 3.30 -2.70
N LEU A 238 -19.69 2.63 -2.69
CA LEU A 238 -19.56 1.24 -2.26
C LEU A 238 -20.11 1.05 -0.85
N LYS A 239 -19.79 1.94 0.10
CA LYS A 239 -20.32 1.86 1.47
C LYS A 239 -21.85 1.96 1.52
N VAL A 240 -22.44 2.86 0.75
CA VAL A 240 -23.90 3.01 0.67
C VAL A 240 -24.54 1.73 0.11
N ILE A 241 -23.95 1.17 -0.94
CA ILE A 241 -24.41 -0.08 -1.55
C ILE A 241 -24.31 -1.24 -0.55
N MET A 242 -23.19 -1.38 0.16
CA MET A 242 -22.99 -2.46 1.12
C MET A 242 -23.93 -2.36 2.33
N ARG A 243 -24.28 -1.13 2.73
CA ARG A 243 -25.32 -0.88 3.74
C ARG A 243 -26.69 -1.35 3.26
N GLU A 244 -27.07 -1.00 2.02
CA GLU A 244 -28.35 -1.41 1.41
C GLU A 244 -28.46 -2.93 1.21
N ILE A 245 -27.35 -3.60 0.90
CA ILE A 245 -27.26 -5.07 0.83
C ILE A 245 -27.45 -5.72 2.22
N GLY A 246 -27.17 -4.99 3.30
CA GLY A 246 -27.34 -5.44 4.68
C GLY A 246 -26.12 -6.13 5.27
N LEU A 247 -24.91 -5.63 4.97
CA LEU A 247 -23.67 -6.06 5.65
C LEU A 247 -23.46 -5.28 6.96
N THR A 248 -24.33 -5.51 7.93
CA THR A 248 -24.43 -4.76 9.20
C THR A 248 -23.82 -5.47 10.40
N ASP A 249 -23.10 -6.58 10.20
CA ASP A 249 -22.43 -7.29 11.30
C ASP A 249 -21.46 -6.35 12.02
N LYS A 250 -21.50 -6.36 13.36
CA LYS A 250 -20.65 -5.51 14.18
C LYS A 250 -19.23 -6.08 14.24
N VAL A 251 -18.26 -5.22 13.96
CA VAL A 251 -16.82 -5.52 14.03
C VAL A 251 -16.19 -4.54 15.01
N SER A 252 -15.66 -5.06 16.11
CA SER A 252 -14.92 -4.29 17.10
C SER A 252 -13.43 -4.40 16.83
N TYR A 253 -12.71 -3.28 16.94
CA TYR A 253 -11.28 -3.27 16.80
C TYR A 253 -10.62 -2.14 17.58
N SER A 254 -9.35 -2.35 17.96
CA SER A 254 -8.59 -1.41 18.77
C SER A 254 -7.38 -0.86 18.02
N PHE A 255 -7.07 0.42 18.19
CA PHE A 255 -5.88 1.05 17.62
C PHE A 255 -5.36 2.12 18.58
N THR A 256 -4.05 2.36 18.56
CA THR A 256 -3.45 3.42 19.37
C THR A 256 -3.47 4.75 18.61
N GLN A 257 -3.96 5.81 19.28
CA GLN A 257 -4.00 7.18 18.77
C GLN A 257 -3.70 8.14 19.91
N GLY A 258 -2.68 8.99 19.72
CA GLY A 258 -2.17 9.90 20.74
C GLY A 258 -1.78 9.21 22.04
N GLY A 259 -0.95 8.17 21.94
CA GLY A 259 -0.46 7.39 23.09
C GLY A 259 -1.53 6.55 23.82
N LYS A 260 -2.80 6.57 23.39
CA LYS A 260 -3.91 5.88 24.06
C LYS A 260 -4.55 4.84 23.16
N LEU A 261 -4.89 3.68 23.74
CA LEU A 261 -5.62 2.62 23.05
C LEU A 261 -7.10 3.00 22.93
N HIS A 262 -7.62 3.04 21.70
CA HIS A 262 -9.03 3.28 21.41
C HIS A 262 -9.67 2.03 20.84
N THR A 263 -10.78 1.59 21.42
CA THR A 263 -11.61 0.51 20.87
C THR A 263 -12.86 1.11 20.26
N VAL A 264 -13.13 0.74 19.00
CA VAL A 264 -14.32 1.18 18.26
C VAL A 264 -15.07 -0.02 17.72
N THR A 265 -16.41 0.08 17.73
CA THR A 265 -17.29 -0.90 17.10
C THR A 265 -17.96 -0.24 15.91
N LYS A 266 -17.85 -0.89 14.74
CA LYS A 266 -18.44 -0.41 13.49
C LYS A 266 -19.20 -1.53 12.80
N GLU A 267 -20.16 -1.16 11.97
CA GLU A 267 -20.81 -2.11 11.09
C GLU A 267 -19.88 -2.47 9.93
N LYS A 268 -19.96 -3.72 9.45
CA LYS A 268 -19.04 -4.24 8.44
C LYS A 268 -18.98 -3.38 7.19
N TRP A 269 -20.11 -2.87 6.69
CA TRP A 269 -20.17 -1.97 5.53
C TRP A 269 -19.33 -0.69 5.69
N GLU A 270 -19.15 -0.18 6.92
CA GLU A 270 -18.35 1.02 7.18
C GLU A 270 -16.87 0.79 6.93
N LEU A 271 -16.42 -0.47 7.06
CA LEU A 271 -15.03 -0.89 6.92
C LEU A 271 -14.70 -1.37 5.50
N ILE A 272 -15.70 -1.49 4.62
CA ILE A 272 -15.50 -1.90 3.24
C ILE A 272 -14.91 -0.75 2.43
N SER A 273 -13.90 -1.10 1.62
CA SER A 273 -13.26 -0.25 0.64
C SER A 273 -12.89 -1.07 -0.59
N SER A 274 -12.45 -0.42 -1.66
CA SER A 274 -11.93 -1.07 -2.86
C SER A 274 -10.79 -2.06 -2.59
N HIS A 275 -10.05 -1.86 -1.49
CA HIS A 275 -8.96 -2.75 -1.08
C HIS A 275 -9.45 -3.99 -0.31
N THR A 276 -10.66 -3.93 0.28
CA THR A 276 -11.31 -5.09 0.88
C THR A 276 -11.47 -6.18 -0.17
N ALA A 277 -11.80 -5.85 -1.41
CA ALA A 277 -11.90 -6.81 -2.52
C ALA A 277 -10.66 -7.69 -2.68
N ARG A 278 -9.47 -7.07 -2.75
CA ARG A 278 -8.21 -7.80 -2.88
C ARG A 278 -7.88 -8.66 -1.65
N ARG A 279 -8.21 -8.18 -0.44
CA ARG A 279 -8.03 -8.93 0.81
C ARG A 279 -8.96 -10.14 0.86
N SER A 280 -10.22 -9.97 0.46
CA SER A 280 -11.20 -11.06 0.33
C SER A 280 -10.71 -12.12 -0.65
N ALA A 281 -10.25 -11.71 -1.83
CA ALA A 281 -9.71 -12.64 -2.82
C ALA A 281 -8.53 -13.46 -2.26
N ALA A 282 -7.53 -12.78 -1.69
CA ALA A 282 -6.35 -13.45 -1.13
C ALA A 282 -6.70 -14.38 0.05
N THR A 283 -7.57 -13.92 0.97
CA THR A 283 -7.98 -14.70 2.14
C THR A 283 -8.82 -15.90 1.75
N ASN A 284 -9.79 -15.75 0.84
CA ASN A 284 -10.62 -16.86 0.36
C ASN A 284 -9.81 -17.90 -0.41
N MET A 285 -8.88 -17.48 -1.29
CA MET A 285 -7.97 -18.41 -1.97
C MET A 285 -7.13 -19.21 -0.97
N TYR A 286 -6.60 -18.53 0.05
CA TYR A 286 -5.81 -19.17 1.11
C TYR A 286 -6.65 -20.16 1.94
N LEU A 287 -7.88 -19.77 2.32
CA LEU A 287 -8.83 -20.60 3.06
C LEU A 287 -9.26 -21.87 2.33
N THR A 288 -9.13 -21.94 0.99
CA THR A 288 -9.41 -23.19 0.27
C THR A 288 -8.51 -24.33 0.69
N GLY A 289 -7.31 -24.04 1.21
CA GLY A 289 -6.28 -25.03 1.55
C GLY A 289 -5.70 -25.79 0.35
N ARG A 290 -6.17 -25.54 -0.88
CA ARG A 290 -5.78 -26.28 -2.09
C ARG A 290 -4.62 -25.64 -2.85
N MET A 291 -4.39 -24.34 -2.66
CA MET A 291 -3.37 -23.57 -3.37
C MET A 291 -2.17 -23.32 -2.47
N LYS A 292 -0.96 -23.48 -3.00
CA LYS A 292 0.25 -23.14 -2.26
C LYS A 292 0.36 -21.63 -2.09
N THR A 293 0.89 -21.18 -0.95
CA THR A 293 1.14 -19.75 -0.66
C THR A 293 1.83 -19.03 -1.82
N LEU A 294 2.86 -19.64 -2.41
CA LEU A 294 3.61 -19.09 -3.53
C LEU A 294 2.75 -18.87 -4.79
N GLU A 295 1.77 -19.73 -5.06
CA GLU A 295 0.87 -19.62 -6.20
C GLU A 295 -0.08 -18.44 -6.02
N ILE A 296 -0.67 -18.31 -4.82
CA ILE A 296 -1.54 -17.19 -4.47
C ILE A 296 -0.75 -15.87 -4.51
N MET A 297 0.50 -15.87 -4.04
CA MET A 297 1.39 -14.70 -4.12
C MET A 297 1.67 -14.28 -5.56
N LYS A 298 1.93 -15.22 -6.47
CA LYS A 298 2.14 -14.93 -7.90
C LYS A 298 0.88 -14.34 -8.52
N LEU A 299 -0.30 -14.92 -8.26
CA LEU A 299 -1.60 -14.45 -8.76
C LEU A 299 -1.91 -13.03 -8.25
N THR A 300 -1.70 -12.81 -6.96
CA THR A 300 -1.96 -11.50 -6.35
C THR A 300 -0.86 -10.48 -6.68
N GLY A 301 0.34 -10.89 -7.09
CA GLY A 301 1.46 -10.00 -7.37
C GLY A 301 2.16 -9.49 -6.10
N HIS A 302 2.30 -10.33 -5.07
CA HIS A 302 3.12 -10.07 -3.89
C HIS A 302 4.51 -10.68 -4.05
N ARG A 303 5.55 -9.89 -3.75
CA ARG A 303 6.96 -10.33 -3.89
C ARG A 303 7.53 -11.00 -2.64
N SER A 304 6.96 -10.73 -1.46
CA SER A 304 7.42 -11.29 -0.19
C SER A 304 6.25 -11.84 0.61
N GLU A 305 6.51 -12.92 1.35
CA GLU A 305 5.51 -13.58 2.20
C GLU A 305 5.03 -12.65 3.31
N HIS A 306 5.94 -11.91 3.95
CA HIS A 306 5.59 -10.91 4.95
C HIS A 306 4.51 -9.93 4.44
N ASN A 307 4.68 -9.40 3.22
CA ASN A 307 3.69 -8.50 2.64
C ASN A 307 2.39 -9.22 2.27
N PHE A 308 2.45 -10.50 1.88
CA PHE A 308 1.27 -11.30 1.57
C PHE A 308 0.44 -11.60 2.82
N PHE A 309 1.05 -12.03 3.91
CA PHE A 309 0.36 -12.35 5.16
C PHE A 309 -0.32 -11.13 5.79
N ARG A 310 0.14 -9.90 5.53
CA ARG A 310 -0.60 -8.67 5.87
C ARG A 310 -1.97 -8.55 5.21
N TYR A 311 -2.24 -9.30 4.14
CA TYR A 311 -3.53 -9.34 3.43
C TYR A 311 -4.42 -10.47 3.91
N ILE A 312 -3.84 -11.52 4.50
CA ILE A 312 -4.58 -12.66 5.02
C ILE A 312 -5.22 -12.26 6.34
N ARG A 313 -6.55 -12.24 6.38
CA ARG A 313 -7.34 -11.79 7.53
C ARG A 313 -8.06 -12.94 8.20
N LEU A 314 -7.27 -13.94 8.59
CA LEU A 314 -7.78 -15.06 9.37
C LEU A 314 -7.93 -14.67 10.82
N THR A 315 -9.10 -14.95 11.37
CA THR A 315 -9.28 -15.01 12.81
C THR A 315 -8.83 -16.37 13.36
N GLY A 316 -8.66 -16.46 14.69
CA GLY A 316 -8.44 -17.74 15.35
C GLY A 316 -9.55 -18.74 15.01
N ASP A 317 -10.80 -18.26 14.97
CA ASP A 317 -11.97 -19.07 14.61
C ASP A 317 -11.93 -19.57 13.17
N ASP A 318 -11.54 -18.71 12.21
CA ASP A 318 -11.40 -19.11 10.80
C ASP A 318 -10.35 -20.21 10.64
N THR A 319 -9.26 -20.10 11.37
CA THR A 319 -8.17 -21.08 11.38
C THR A 319 -8.63 -22.39 12.02
N ALA A 320 -9.29 -22.33 13.17
CA ALA A 320 -9.82 -23.51 13.85
C ALA A 320 -10.85 -24.24 12.99
N ARG A 321 -11.76 -23.51 12.33
CA ARG A 321 -12.76 -24.10 11.43
C ARG A 321 -12.11 -24.78 10.22
N SER A 322 -11.11 -24.15 9.59
CA SER A 322 -10.49 -24.71 8.39
C SER A 322 -9.73 -26.01 8.67
N ILE A 323 -9.09 -26.14 9.83
CA ILE A 323 -8.33 -27.34 10.19
C ILE A 323 -9.16 -28.40 10.92
N SER A 324 -10.33 -28.06 11.47
CA SER A 324 -11.23 -29.02 12.14
C SER A 324 -11.68 -30.20 11.25
N GLY A 325 -11.53 -30.06 9.94
CA GLY A 325 -11.80 -31.07 8.92
C GLY A 325 -10.71 -32.13 8.75
N ASP A 326 -9.50 -31.87 9.24
CA ASP A 326 -8.32 -32.66 8.95
C ASP A 326 -8.34 -34.01 9.67
N MET A 327 -7.73 -35.03 9.05
CA MET A 327 -7.60 -36.38 9.62
C MET A 327 -6.76 -36.39 10.91
N PHE A 328 -5.94 -35.37 11.15
CA PHE A 328 -5.28 -35.20 12.44
C PHE A 328 -6.28 -35.00 13.59
N PHE A 329 -7.40 -34.30 13.35
CA PHE A 329 -8.42 -34.01 14.36
C PHE A 329 -9.64 -34.93 14.29
N ARG A 330 -9.74 -35.80 13.28
CA ARG A 330 -10.86 -36.70 13.06
C ARG A 330 -10.36 -38.15 13.10
N LYS A 331 -11.14 -39.02 13.76
CA LYS A 331 -10.83 -40.46 13.85
C LYS A 331 -10.82 -41.15 12.49
#